data_AF-A0A0B8QC42-F1
#
_entry.id   AF-A0A0B8QC42-F1
#
_cell.length_a   1.000
_cell.length_b   1.000
_cell.length_c   1.000
_cell.angle_alpha   90.00
_cell.angle_beta   90.00
_cell.angle_gamma   90.00
#
_symmetry.space_group_name_H-M   'P 1'
#
loop_
_entity.id
_entity.type
_entity.pdbx_description
1 polymer ?
#
loop_
_entity_poly.entity_id
_entity_poly.type
_entity_poly.pdbx_seq_one_letter_code
_entity_poly.pdbx_strand_id
1 'polypeptide(L)' 'MGEEALAEAGVSHFLLRLSVGLEDAEDLIADLQQALELVGA' A
#
# COMPACT_ATOMS: atom_id res chain seq x y z
N MET A 1 -18.81 -8.63 -1.08
CA MET A 1 -18.90 -7.81 0.14
C MET A 1 -19.39 -6.45 -0.29
N GLY A 2 -20.46 -5.93 0.31
CA GLY A 2 -20.98 -4.60 -0.02
C GLY A 2 -20.10 -3.49 0.58
N GLU A 3 -20.30 -2.24 0.15
CA GLU A 3 -19.58 -1.07 0.68
C GLU A 3 -19.70 -0.96 2.20
N GLU A 4 -20.89 -1.24 2.74
CA GLU A 4 -21.19 -1.21 4.18
C GLU A 4 -20.32 -2.20 4.96
N ALA A 5 -20.15 -3.42 4.45
CA ALA A 5 -19.30 -4.44 5.08
C ALA A 5 -17.79 -4.12 5.01
N LEU A 6 -17.35 -3.39 3.99
CA LEU A 6 -15.96 -2.91 3.89
C LEU A 6 -15.70 -1.77 4.88
N ALA A 7 -16.64 -0.83 5.00
CA ALA A 7 -16.56 0.28 5.94
C ALA A 7 -16.57 -0.20 7.41
N GLU A 8 -17.45 -1.15 7.75
CA GLU A 8 -17.47 -1.78 9.09
C GLU A 8 -16.15 -2.50 9.43
N ALA A 9 -15.50 -3.10 8.42
CA ALA A 9 -14.20 -3.73 8.58
C ALA A 9 -13.02 -2.74 8.59
N GLY A 10 -13.27 -1.44 8.44
CA GLY A 10 -12.23 -0.40 8.37
C GLY A 10 -11.41 -0.42 7.07
N VAL A 11 -11.94 -1.03 6.01
CA VAL A 11 -11.26 -1.14 4.71
C VAL A 11 -11.72 0.00 3.80
N SER A 12 -10.85 0.98 3.59
CA SER A 12 -11.09 2.06 2.63
C SER A 12 -10.80 1.62 1.19
N HIS A 13 -11.39 2.30 0.21
CA HIS A 13 -11.13 2.07 -1.22
C HIS A 13 -9.70 2.42 -1.66
N PHE A 14 -8.96 3.16 -0.83
CA PHE A 14 -7.56 3.54 -1.08
C PHE A 14 -6.57 2.68 -0.29
N LEU A 15 -7.06 1.70 0.50
CA LEU A 15 -6.20 0.85 1.31
C LEU A 15 -5.40 -0.11 0.41
N LEU A 16 -4.09 0.06 0.40
CA LEU A 16 -3.15 -0.87 -0.22
C LEU A 16 -2.57 -1.81 0.83
N ARG A 17 -2.52 -3.10 0.52
CA ARG A 17 -1.86 -4.11 1.35
C ARG A 17 -0.62 -4.63 0.63
N LEU A 18 0.54 -4.31 1.18
CA LEU A 18 1.82 -4.80 0.67
C LEU A 18 2.18 -6.12 1.37
N SER A 19 2.62 -7.12 0.60
CA SER A 19 3.22 -8.34 1.13
C SER A 19 4.73 -8.20 0.99
N VAL A 20 5.43 -8.01 2.10
CA VAL A 20 6.88 -7.82 2.12
C VAL A 20 7.58 -9.18 2.23
N GLY A 21 8.58 -9.42 1.39
CA GLY A 21 9.35 -10.65 1.35
C GLY A 21 10.63 -10.58 2.21
N LEU A 22 11.72 -11.15 1.69
CA LEU A 22 13.05 -11.17 2.31
C LEU A 22 14.08 -10.40 1.46
N GLU A 23 13.61 -9.40 0.71
CA GLU A 23 14.46 -8.51 -0.08
C GLU A 23 15.38 -7.66 0.82
N ASP A 24 16.37 -7.01 0.19
CA ASP A 24 17.13 -5.97 0.88
C ASP A 24 16.20 -4.79 1.22
N ALA A 25 16.31 -4.29 2.46
CA ALA A 25 15.43 -3.25 2.96
C ALA A 25 15.64 -1.92 2.23
N GLU A 26 16.87 -1.59 1.86
CA GLU A 26 17.20 -0.31 1.20
C GLU A 26 16.66 -0.30 -0.23
N ASP A 27 16.77 -1.42 -0.95
CA ASP A 27 16.21 -1.56 -2.31
C ASP A 27 14.68 -1.44 -2.28
N LEU A 28 14.02 -2.10 -1.33
CA LEU A 28 12.56 -2.03 -1.18
C LEU A 28 12.09 -0.60 -0.86
N ILE A 29 12.82 0.12 0.00
CA ILE A 29 12.52 1.51 0.34
C ILE A 29 12.71 2.40 -0.89
N ALA A 30 13.81 2.25 -1.63
CA ALA A 30 14.09 3.03 -2.83
C ALA A 30 13.01 2.85 -3.90
N ASP A 31 12.54 1.62 -4.11
CA ASP A 31 11.46 1.32 -5.05
C ASP A 31 10.14 2.00 -4.66
N LEU A 32 9.76 1.93 -3.37
CA LEU A 32 8.54 2.58 -2.88
C LEU A 32 8.65 4.10 -2.93
N GLN A 33 9.82 4.68 -2.61
CA GLN A 33 10.06 6.12 -2.72
C GLN A 33 9.91 6.60 -4.15
N GLN A 34 10.57 5.95 -5.12
CA GLN A 34 10.43 6.27 -6.53
C GLN A 34 8.96 6.20 -6.98
N ALA A 35 8.24 5.14 -6.59
CA ALA A 35 6.85 4.97 -6.96
C ALA A 35 5.95 6.08 -6.40
N LEU A 36 6.18 6.49 -5.15
CA LEU A 36 5.40 7.54 -4.47
C LEU A 36 5.68 8.94 -5.04
N GLU A 37 6.94 9.23 -5.43
CA GLU A 37 7.31 10.49 -6.10
C GLU A 37 6.55 10.69 -7.41
N LEU A 38 6.29 9.62 -8.17
CA LEU A 38 5.50 9.68 -9.41
C LEU A 38 4.05 10.14 -9.19
N VAL A 39 3.51 9.95 -7.99
CA VAL A 39 2.14 10.33 -7.62
C VAL A 39 2.10 11.68 -6.87
N GLY A 40 3.26 12.27 -6.58
CA GLY A 40 3.40 13.57 -5.91
C GLY A 40 3.23 13.53 -4.39
N ALA A 41 3.62 12.42 -3.75
CA ALA A 41 3.63 12.27 -2.30
C ALA A 41 4.74 13.07 -1.60
#